data_AF-A0A5N7XXV4-F1
#
_entry.id   AF-A0A5N7XXV4-F1
#
_cell.length_a   1.000
_cell.length_b   1.000
_cell.length_c   1.000
_cell.angle_alpha   90.00
_cell.angle_beta   90.00
_cell.angle_gamma   90.00
#
_symmetry.space_group_name_H-M   'P 1'
#
loop_
_entity.id
_entity.type
_entity.pdbx_description
1 polymer ?
#
loop_
_entity_poly.entity_id
_entity_poly.type
_entity_poly.pdbx_seq_one_letter_code
_entity_poly.pdbx_strand_id
1 'polypeptide(L)'
;MSYAPPASPCTTQTRAEPIGYLALTYVSQRLPLQVRQSAAGYFIGTADHNGPVSRESVEYFRSYEAAERALSTGHWQQRLHP
;
A
#
# COMPACT_ATOMS: atom_id res chain seq x y z
N MET A 1 -17.18 -22.75 -39.61
CA MET A 1 -16.65 -21.38 -39.49
C MET A 1 -16.94 -20.93 -38.06
N SER A 2 -16.02 -21.18 -37.14
CA SER A 2 -16.27 -20.94 -35.71
C SER A 2 -15.50 -19.71 -35.28
N TYR A 3 -16.19 -18.59 -35.13
CA TYR A 3 -15.62 -17.36 -34.61
C TYR A 3 -15.68 -17.41 -33.08
N ALA A 4 -14.52 -17.51 -32.43
CA ALA A 4 -14.38 -17.29 -30.99
C ALA A 4 -14.57 -15.79 -30.69
N PRO A 5 -15.26 -15.40 -29.61
CA PRO A 5 -15.33 -14.00 -29.21
C PRO A 5 -13.95 -13.51 -28.73
N PRO A 6 -13.59 -12.23 -28.98
CA PRO A 6 -12.34 -11.68 -28.51
C PRO A 6 -12.32 -11.63 -26.98
N ALA A 7 -11.20 -12.05 -26.42
CA ALA A 7 -10.89 -11.95 -24.99
C ALA A 7 -11.29 -10.57 -24.45
N SER A 8 -12.02 -10.57 -23.34
CA SER A 8 -12.37 -9.36 -22.61
C SER A 8 -11.13 -8.50 -22.42
N PRO A 9 -11.19 -7.17 -22.64
CA PRO A 9 -10.14 -6.31 -22.16
C PRO A 9 -10.09 -6.50 -20.65
N CYS A 10 -9.05 -7.16 -20.12
CA CYS A 10 -8.85 -7.15 -18.69
C CYS A 10 -8.70 -5.68 -18.33
N THR A 11 -9.66 -5.15 -17.59
CA THR A 11 -9.59 -3.79 -17.08
C THR A 11 -8.51 -3.80 -16.00
N THR A 12 -7.24 -3.87 -16.40
CA THR A 12 -6.13 -3.33 -15.62
C THR A 12 -6.33 -1.83 -15.64
N GLN A 13 -7.31 -1.38 -14.85
CA GLN A 13 -7.37 -0.02 -14.39
C GLN A 13 -6.08 0.15 -13.60
N THR A 14 -5.05 0.71 -14.25
CA THR A 14 -3.84 1.20 -13.60
C THR A 14 -4.25 2.36 -12.71
N ARG A 15 -4.94 2.05 -11.60
CA ARG A 15 -5.00 2.98 -10.48
C ARG A 15 -3.57 2.98 -9.98
N ALA A 16 -2.89 4.11 -10.11
CA ALA A 16 -1.56 4.25 -9.54
C ALA A 16 -1.68 3.96 -8.05
N GLU A 17 -1.23 2.77 -7.63
CA GLU A 17 -1.25 2.40 -6.23
C GLU A 17 -0.39 3.44 -5.49
N PRO A 18 -0.91 4.03 -4.41
CA PRO A 18 -0.17 5.07 -3.72
C PRO A 18 1.16 4.48 -3.25
N ILE A 19 2.27 5.16 -3.55
CA ILE A 19 3.62 4.70 -3.20
C ILE A 19 4.07 5.29 -1.87
N GLY A 20 4.91 4.57 -1.14
CA GLY A 20 5.50 5.06 0.10
C GLY A 20 6.46 6.23 -0.13
N TYR A 21 6.21 7.33 0.57
CA TYR A 21 7.06 8.51 0.56
C TYR A 21 8.41 8.24 1.24
N LEU A 22 8.44 7.58 2.41
CA LEU A 22 9.70 7.29 3.11
C LEU A 22 10.49 6.20 2.39
N ALA A 23 9.81 5.19 1.85
CA ALA A 23 10.46 4.18 1.01
C ALA A 23 11.16 4.81 -0.21
N LEU A 24 10.49 5.74 -0.89
CA LEU A 24 11.09 6.45 -2.01
C LEU A 24 12.22 7.38 -1.56
N THR A 25 12.05 8.12 -0.47
CA THR A 25 13.00 9.16 -0.04
C THR A 25 14.26 8.58 0.58
N TYR A 26 14.13 7.57 1.46
CA TYR A 26 15.25 7.04 2.24
C TYR A 26 15.84 5.75 1.66
N VAL A 27 15.02 4.97 0.95
CA VAL A 27 15.42 3.67 0.40
C VAL A 27 15.53 3.72 -1.12
N SER A 28 15.08 4.80 -1.77
CA SER A 28 15.06 4.94 -3.23
C SER A 28 14.29 3.81 -3.92
N GLN A 29 13.28 3.25 -3.24
CA GLN A 29 12.43 2.17 -3.76
C GLN A 29 10.99 2.64 -3.90
N ARG A 30 10.38 2.35 -5.06
CA ARG A 30 8.96 2.64 -5.33
C ARG A 30 8.11 1.47 -4.91
N LEU A 31 7.79 1.43 -3.63
CA LEU A 31 7.00 0.37 -3.04
C LEU A 31 5.55 0.85 -2.81
N PRO A 32 4.54 0.03 -3.14
CA PRO A 32 3.14 0.38 -2.91
C PRO A 32 2.84 0.43 -1.39
N LEU A 33 1.96 1.34 -1.01
CA LEU A 33 1.40 1.39 0.33
C LEU A 33 0.50 0.17 0.56
N GLN A 34 0.68 -0.45 1.72
CA GLN A 34 -0.10 -1.58 2.16
C GLN A 34 -0.22 -1.56 3.69
N VAL A 35 -1.23 -2.25 4.21
CA VAL A 35 -1.32 -2.46 5.65
C VAL A 35 -0.29 -3.48 6.12
N ARG A 36 0.36 -3.15 7.24
CA ARG A 36 1.39 -3.94 7.90
C ARG A 36 1.06 -4.06 9.39
N GLN A 37 1.63 -5.08 10.03
CA GLN A 37 1.45 -5.34 11.45
C GLN A 37 2.81 -5.35 12.16
N SER A 38 2.83 -4.80 13.37
CA SER A 38 3.94 -4.89 14.32
C SER A 38 3.41 -5.27 15.71
N ALA A 39 4.31 -5.45 16.68
CA ALA A 39 3.94 -5.64 18.08
C ALA A 39 3.12 -4.47 18.66
N ALA A 40 3.26 -3.26 18.11
CA ALA A 40 2.51 -2.07 18.55
C ALA A 40 1.11 -1.95 17.92
N GLY A 41 0.79 -2.77 16.91
CA GLY A 41 -0.49 -2.72 16.18
C GLY A 41 -0.30 -2.66 14.67
N TYR A 42 -1.37 -2.31 13.97
CA TYR A 42 -1.40 -2.20 12.50
C TYR A 42 -0.99 -0.79 12.06
N PHE A 43 -0.39 -0.67 10.88
CA PHE A 43 0.02 0.61 10.33
C PHE A 43 0.02 0.54 8.81
N ILE A 44 0.05 1.69 8.16
CA ILE A 44 0.23 1.78 6.71
C ILE A 44 1.72 1.94 6.46
N GLY A 45 2.27 1.10 5.61
CA GLY A 45 3.69 1.07 5.33
C GLY A 45 3.98 0.48 3.96
N THR A 46 5.25 0.23 3.70
CA THR A 46 5.68 -0.49 2.52
C THR A 46 6.40 -1.77 2.91
N ALA A 47 6.40 -2.74 2.01
CA ALA A 47 7.17 -3.96 2.16
C ALA A 47 7.80 -4.35 0.83
N ASP A 48 8.97 -4.97 0.93
CA ASP A 48 9.65 -5.65 -0.17
C ASP A 48 9.68 -7.17 0.09
N HIS A 49 10.41 -7.91 -0.74
CA HIS A 49 10.58 -9.37 -0.61
C HIS A 49 11.26 -9.78 0.71
N ASN A 50 12.06 -8.90 1.31
CA ASN A 50 12.81 -9.13 2.54
C ASN A 50 12.06 -8.69 3.81
N GLY A 51 10.95 -7.95 3.69
CA GLY A 51 10.12 -7.56 4.83
C GLY A 51 9.57 -6.14 4.78
N PRO A 52 9.11 -5.58 5.92
CA PRO A 52 8.65 -4.19 5.98
C PRO A 52 9.83 -3.23 5.78
N VAL A 53 9.70 -2.31 4.83
CA VAL A 53 10.75 -1.34 4.48
C VAL A 53 10.57 -0.03 5.23
N SER A 54 9.34 0.46 5.29
CA SER A 54 9.03 1.73 5.96
C SER A 54 7.65 1.72 6.60
N ARG A 55 7.52 2.52 7.68
CA ARG A 55 6.24 2.87 8.28
C ARG A 55 5.84 4.27 7.83
N GLU A 56 4.84 4.32 6.97
CA GLU A 56 4.37 5.51 6.28
C GLU A 56 3.29 6.24 7.09
N SER A 57 2.46 5.56 7.86
CA SER A 57 1.53 6.22 8.79
C SER A 57 2.20 6.64 10.10
N VAL A 58 1.82 7.82 10.61
CA VAL A 58 2.15 8.24 11.99
C VAL A 58 1.46 7.33 13.00
N GLU A 59 0.18 7.05 12.73
CA GLU A 59 -0.75 6.35 13.61
C GLU A 59 -0.56 4.83 13.54
N TYR A 60 -0.84 4.17 14.68
CA TYR A 60 -1.13 2.75 14.74
C TYR A 60 -2.64 2.54 14.84
N PHE A 61 -3.15 1.57 14.10
CA PHE A 61 -4.54 1.17 14.09
C PHE A 61 -4.75 -0.07 14.96
N ARG A 62 -5.93 -0.15 15.56
CA ARG A 62 -6.32 -1.25 16.45
C ARG A 62 -6.58 -2.56 15.72
N SER A 63 -6.91 -2.52 14.43
CA SER A 63 -7.18 -3.69 13.60
C SER A 63 -6.71 -3.48 12.15
N TYR A 64 -6.53 -4.59 11.44
CA TYR A 64 -6.23 -4.60 10.01
C TYR A 64 -7.28 -3.81 9.21
N GLU A 65 -8.57 -4.08 9.47
CA GLU A 65 -9.68 -3.41 8.78
C GLU A 65 -9.70 -1.90 8.97
N ALA A 66 -9.34 -1.42 10.17
CA ALA A 66 -9.24 0.02 10.44
C ALA A 66 -8.10 0.66 9.62
N ALA A 67 -6.96 -0.01 9.51
CA ALA A 67 -5.84 0.44 8.71
C ALA A 67 -6.15 0.39 7.20
N GLU A 68 -6.81 -0.66 6.72
CA GLU A 68 -7.20 -0.79 5.31
C GLU A 68 -8.23 0.27 4.93
N ARG A 69 -9.21 0.51 5.81
CA ARG A 69 -10.17 1.60 5.61
C ARG A 69 -9.43 2.93 5.53
N ALA A 70 -8.53 3.21 6.47
CA ALA A 70 -7.74 4.44 6.45
C ALA A 70 -6.94 4.56 5.15
N LEU A 71 -6.25 3.51 4.72
CA LEU A 71 -5.50 3.47 3.47
C LEU A 71 -6.40 3.76 2.26
N SER A 72 -7.55 3.09 2.18
CA SER A 72 -8.49 3.25 1.07
C SER A 72 -9.20 4.61 1.05
N THR A 73 -9.46 5.22 2.21
CA THR A 73 -10.11 6.53 2.30
C THR A 73 -9.12 7.69 2.31
N GLY A 74 -7.82 7.42 2.45
CA GLY A 74 -6.79 8.44 2.70
C GLY A 74 -6.88 9.06 4.10
N HIS A 75 -7.65 8.47 5.02
CA HIS A 75 -7.86 9.00 6.37
C HIS A 75 -6.76 8.53 7.34
N TRP A 76 -5.52 8.90 7.02
CA TRP A 76 -4.32 8.66 7.82
C TRP A 76 -3.30 9.76 7.54
N GLN A 77 -2.40 9.99 8.49
CA GLN A 77 -1.36 11.00 8.34
C GLN A 77 -0.03 10.38 7.91
N GLN A 78 0.54 10.94 6.84
CA GLN A 78 1.88 10.59 6.37
C GLN A 78 2.92 11.01 7.41
N ARG A 79 3.78 10.05 7.76
CA ARG A 79 4.95 10.26 8.59
C ARG A 79 6.06 10.84 7.70
N LEU A 80 6.60 11.99 8.11
CA LEU A 80 7.63 12.71 7.36
C LEU A 80 9.05 12.21 7.67
N HIS A 81 9.23 11.47 8.76
CA HIS A 81 10.52 11.01 9.25
C HIS A 81 10.44 9.51 9.65
N PRO A 82 11.49 8.71 9.42
CA PRO A 82 11.53 7.29 9.75
C PRO A 82 11.48 6.98 11.26
#